data_AF-A0A8T4NLR0-F1
#
_entry.id   AF-A0A8T4NLR0-F1
#
_cell.length_a   1.000
_cell.length_b   1.000
_cell.length_c   1.000
_cell.angle_alpha   90.00
_cell.angle_beta   90.00
_cell.angle_gamma   90.00
#
_symmetry.space_group_name_H-M   'P 1'
#
loop_
_entity.id
_entity.type
_entity.pdbx_description
1 polymer ?
#
loop_
_entity_poly.entity_id
_entity_poly.type
_entity_poly.pdbx_seq_one_letter_code
_entity_poly.pdbx_strand_id
1 'polypeptide(L)'
;MKKNILIAALLICVIVAVIIVTSAFSFRYALPFFGGVIVQKAATMCSESDNGVLFYTKGTISLCTGKDCVVKGEDNCKDSSALTEYYCTEKNEIKTVELNCPYGCDDGACMTRGQIPKPKVQEQPSLEIEQPAEKTAEEQVKEIICDEGWQCTGKSKIYQNLDCSLAKETYCKYGCNQGDCKTPAFWEKFLLWLNGQIK
;
A
#
# COMPACT_ATOMS: atom_id res chain seq x y z
N MET A 1 27.26 -81.55 26.50
CA MET A 1 28.14 -80.87 25.52
C MET A 1 27.38 -80.26 24.33
N LYS A 2 26.47 -80.97 23.65
CA LYS A 2 25.74 -80.44 22.48
C LYS A 2 24.86 -79.19 22.75
N LYS A 3 24.24 -79.07 23.93
CA LYS A 3 23.42 -77.90 24.31
C LYS A 3 24.22 -76.60 24.41
N ASN A 4 25.45 -76.66 24.90
CA ASN A 4 26.29 -75.46 25.08
C ASN A 4 26.80 -74.93 23.73
N ILE A 5 27.04 -75.82 22.76
CA ILE A 5 27.41 -75.45 21.39
C ILE A 5 26.24 -74.77 20.68
N LEU A 6 25.01 -75.28 20.87
CA LEU A 6 23.81 -74.66 20.30
C LEU A 6 23.56 -73.26 20.86
N ILE A 7 23.74 -73.07 22.17
CA ILE A 7 23.59 -71.76 22.83
C ILE A 7 24.66 -70.78 22.34
N ALA A 8 25.91 -71.22 22.22
CA ALA A 8 27.00 -70.38 21.71
C ALA A 8 26.75 -69.94 20.25
N ALA A 9 26.27 -70.84 19.39
CA ALA A 9 25.92 -70.51 18.01
C ALA A 9 24.79 -69.47 17.93
N LEU A 10 23.74 -69.63 18.75
CA LEU A 10 22.64 -68.65 18.80
C LEU A 10 23.09 -67.28 19.30
N LEU A 11 23.94 -67.22 20.33
CA LEU A 11 24.49 -65.96 20.83
C LEU A 11 25.33 -65.24 19.77
N ILE A 12 26.15 -65.97 19.02
CA ILE A 12 26.94 -65.40 17.93
C ILE A 12 26.03 -64.85 16.82
N CYS A 13 24.99 -65.59 16.43
CA CYS A 13 24.03 -65.11 15.43
C CYS A 13 23.31 -63.81 15.86
N VAL A 14 22.91 -63.71 17.13
CA VAL A 14 22.26 -62.50 17.67
C VAL A 14 23.23 -61.32 17.68
N ILE A 15 24.48 -61.51 18.10
CA ILE A 15 25.49 -60.44 18.11
C ILE A 15 25.75 -59.93 16.69
N VAL A 16 25.90 -60.83 15.72
CA VAL A 16 26.10 -60.46 14.31
C VAL A 16 24.90 -59.68 13.77
N ALA A 17 23.67 -60.11 14.08
CA ALA A 17 22.46 -59.40 13.67
C ALA A 17 22.39 -57.98 14.27
N VAL A 18 22.76 -57.80 15.54
CA VAL A 18 22.80 -56.48 16.19
C VAL A 18 23.85 -55.56 15.54
N ILE A 19 25.03 -56.07 15.20
CA ILE A 19 26.08 -55.28 14.52
C ILE A 19 25.61 -54.84 13.13
N ILE A 20 24.92 -55.70 12.38
CA ILE A 20 24.39 -55.36 11.05
C ILE A 20 23.30 -54.28 11.15
N VAL A 21 22.40 -54.38 12.13
CA VAL A 21 21.33 -53.38 12.32
C VAL A 21 21.89 -52.04 12.78
N THR A 22 22.82 -52.03 13.72
CA THR A 22 23.43 -50.80 14.25
C THR A 22 24.31 -50.08 13.22
N SER A 23 25.06 -50.82 12.38
CA SER A 23 25.86 -50.22 11.30
C SER A 23 24.99 -49.63 10.17
N ALA A 24 23.88 -50.28 9.82
CA ALA A 24 22.90 -49.74 8.87
C ALA A 24 22.16 -48.50 9.41
N PHE A 25 21.92 -48.43 10.72
CA PHE A 25 21.29 -47.28 11.37
C PHE A 25 22.25 -46.08 11.42
N SER A 26 23.52 -46.29 11.80
CA SER A 26 24.53 -45.22 11.88
C SER A 26 24.88 -44.61 10.51
N PHE A 27 24.83 -45.38 9.43
CA PHE A 27 25.07 -44.85 8.08
C PHE A 27 23.98 -43.89 7.59
N ARG A 28 22.73 -44.01 8.10
CA ARG A 28 21.64 -43.09 7.77
C ARG A 28 21.73 -41.74 8.48
N TYR A 29 22.50 -41.64 9.58
CA TYR A 29 22.68 -40.39 10.32
C TYR A 29 24.04 -39.73 10.03
N ALA A 30 24.97 -40.40 9.35
CA ALA A 30 26.30 -39.87 9.03
C ALA A 30 26.38 -39.08 7.71
N LEU A 31 25.30 -39.00 6.93
CA LEU A 31 25.21 -38.13 5.74
C LEU A 31 23.91 -37.33 5.83
N PRO A 32 23.98 -35.97 5.94
CA PRO A 32 24.86 -35.13 5.15
C PRO A 32 25.66 -34.13 6.00
N PHE A 33 26.89 -34.48 6.36
CA PHE A 33 27.92 -33.51 6.79
C PHE A 33 28.86 -33.15 5.63
N PHE A 34 28.42 -33.35 4.38
CA PHE A 34 28.96 -32.59 3.26
C PHE A 34 28.20 -31.27 3.25
N GLY A 35 28.81 -30.25 3.87
CA GLY A 35 28.36 -28.87 3.90
C GLY A 35 28.28 -28.29 2.50
N GLY A 36 27.25 -28.68 1.76
CA GLY A 36 26.78 -27.92 0.61
C GLY A 36 26.34 -26.57 1.15
N VAL A 37 27.14 -25.54 0.87
CA VAL A 37 26.73 -24.15 1.08
C VAL A 37 25.46 -23.97 0.25
N ILE A 38 24.32 -23.94 0.92
CA ILE A 38 23.08 -23.46 0.31
C ILE A 38 23.28 -21.97 0.06
N VAL A 39 23.66 -21.64 -1.17
CA VAL A 39 23.61 -20.26 -1.66
C VAL A 39 22.12 -19.93 -1.76
N GLN A 40 21.52 -19.50 -0.65
CA GLN A 40 20.20 -18.91 -0.69
C GLN A 40 20.34 -17.60 -1.46
N LYS A 41 19.90 -17.61 -2.72
CA LYS A 41 19.72 -16.39 -3.51
C LYS A 41 18.85 -15.47 -2.67
N ALA A 42 19.40 -14.33 -2.26
CA ALA A 42 18.65 -13.34 -1.50
C ALA A 42 17.40 -12.98 -2.30
N ALA A 43 16.24 -13.06 -1.64
CA ALA A 43 14.98 -12.67 -2.26
C ALA A 43 15.06 -11.17 -2.60
N THR A 44 14.73 -10.83 -3.85
CA THR A 44 14.57 -9.45 -4.27
C THR A 44 13.14 -9.02 -3.94
N MET A 45 13.00 -7.93 -3.19
CA MET A 45 11.73 -7.35 -2.77
C MET A 45 11.56 -5.97 -3.39
N CYS A 46 10.33 -5.63 -3.74
CA CYS A 46 9.96 -4.30 -4.21
C CYS A 46 9.41 -3.51 -3.01
N SER A 47 9.85 -2.26 -2.87
CA SER A 47 9.34 -1.33 -1.86
C SER A 47 9.05 0.01 -2.53
N GLU A 48 7.93 0.63 -2.14
CA GLU A 48 7.50 1.94 -2.60
C GLU A 48 7.32 2.89 -1.41
N SER A 49 7.41 4.20 -1.61
CA SER A 49 7.37 5.20 -0.53
C SER A 49 5.97 5.68 -0.16
N ASP A 50 5.01 5.51 -1.06
CA ASP A 50 3.64 6.00 -1.01
C ASP A 50 2.62 4.87 -0.70
N ASN A 51 3.07 3.61 -0.65
CA ASN A 51 2.29 2.41 -0.32
C ASN A 51 1.17 2.07 -1.32
N GLY A 52 1.37 2.35 -2.60
CA GLY A 52 0.57 1.72 -3.65
C GLY A 52 0.49 2.58 -4.90
N VAL A 53 -0.74 2.89 -5.28
CA VAL A 53 -1.05 3.75 -6.42
C VAL A 53 -1.70 5.01 -5.86
N LEU A 54 -0.89 6.00 -5.48
CA LEU A 54 -1.30 7.27 -4.87
C LEU A 54 -0.93 8.46 -5.76
N PHE A 55 -1.73 8.70 -6.80
CA PHE A 55 -1.51 9.73 -7.81
C PHE A 55 -1.29 11.18 -7.32
N TYR A 56 -1.63 11.51 -6.08
CA TYR A 56 -1.49 12.87 -5.51
C TYR A 56 -0.28 12.99 -4.56
N THR A 57 0.54 11.95 -4.42
CA THR A 57 1.74 11.93 -3.58
C THR A 57 2.87 11.31 -4.40
N LYS A 58 3.97 12.04 -4.57
CA LYS A 58 5.13 11.52 -5.30
C LYS A 58 5.68 10.26 -4.61
N GLY A 59 5.71 9.16 -5.34
CA GLY A 59 6.28 7.88 -4.96
C GLY A 59 7.69 7.64 -5.52
N THR A 60 8.38 6.69 -4.90
CA THR A 60 9.70 6.20 -5.32
C THR A 60 9.77 4.70 -5.13
N ILE A 61 10.21 3.99 -6.16
CA ILE A 61 10.39 2.54 -6.16
C ILE A 61 11.83 2.17 -5.88
N SER A 62 12.01 1.26 -4.93
CA SER A 62 13.28 0.64 -4.57
C SER A 62 13.20 -0.88 -4.69
N LEU A 63 14.22 -1.49 -5.31
CA LEU A 63 14.44 -2.95 -5.25
C LEU A 63 15.47 -3.27 -4.18
N CYS A 64 15.07 -4.05 -3.19
CA CYS A 64 15.89 -4.48 -2.09
C CYS A 64 16.29 -5.95 -2.25
N THR A 65 17.58 -6.26 -2.12
CA THR A 65 18.10 -7.64 -2.08
C THR A 65 18.81 -7.83 -0.75
N GLY A 66 18.13 -8.47 0.20
CA GLY A 66 18.61 -8.50 1.59
C GLY A 66 18.52 -7.12 2.23
N LYS A 67 19.66 -6.57 2.66
CA LYS A 67 19.74 -5.22 3.29
C LYS A 67 20.06 -4.11 2.30
N ASP A 68 20.45 -4.46 1.08
CA ASP A 68 20.86 -3.50 0.06
C ASP A 68 19.67 -3.12 -0.80
N CYS A 69 19.32 -1.84 -0.83
CA CYS A 69 18.22 -1.30 -1.63
C CYS A 69 18.76 -0.34 -2.69
N VAL A 70 18.19 -0.42 -3.90
CA VAL A 70 18.54 0.45 -5.02
C VAL A 70 17.26 1.07 -5.58
N VAL A 71 17.23 2.40 -5.67
CA VAL A 71 16.14 3.14 -6.32
C VAL A 71 16.11 2.78 -7.82
N LYS A 72 14.92 2.43 -8.32
CA LYS A 72 14.71 1.98 -9.70
C LYS A 72 13.86 2.93 -10.52
N GLY A 73 13.00 3.71 -9.87
CA GLY A 73 12.13 4.68 -10.52
C GLY A 73 11.47 5.58 -9.49
N GLU A 74 10.94 6.69 -9.96
CA GLU A 74 10.12 7.63 -9.20
C GLU A 74 8.95 8.06 -10.10
N ASP A 75 7.85 8.47 -9.47
CA ASP A 75 6.71 8.98 -10.22
C ASP A 75 7.08 10.27 -10.93
N ASN A 76 6.58 10.41 -12.15
CA ASN A 76 6.99 11.52 -12.99
C ASN A 76 5.86 12.02 -13.89
N CYS A 77 5.80 13.34 -14.05
CA CYS A 77 4.93 13.96 -15.03
C CYS A 77 5.47 13.69 -16.43
N LYS A 78 4.69 13.00 -17.25
CA LYS A 78 4.98 12.76 -18.67
C LYS A 78 4.80 14.04 -19.48
N ASP A 79 3.78 14.82 -19.12
CA ASP A 79 3.52 16.18 -19.59
C ASP A 79 2.79 16.98 -18.50
N SER A 80 2.31 18.19 -18.79
CA SER A 80 1.62 19.06 -17.83
C SER A 80 0.31 18.49 -17.29
N SER A 81 -0.21 17.42 -17.89
CA SER A 81 -1.52 16.81 -17.59
C SER A 81 -1.47 15.31 -17.35
N ALA A 82 -0.40 14.62 -17.72
CA ALA A 82 -0.28 13.16 -17.57
C ALA A 82 0.80 12.78 -16.56
N LEU A 83 0.44 11.90 -15.63
CA LEU A 83 1.32 11.27 -14.64
C LEU A 83 1.64 9.84 -15.05
N THR A 84 2.92 9.47 -14.94
CA THR A 84 3.37 8.07 -14.93
C THR A 84 3.65 7.68 -13.49
N GLU A 85 2.81 6.80 -12.94
CA GLU A 85 2.96 6.23 -11.61
C GLU A 85 3.71 4.90 -11.68
N TYR A 86 4.65 4.66 -10.78
CA TYR A 86 5.32 3.39 -10.56
C TYR A 86 4.85 2.78 -9.24
N TYR A 87 4.52 1.49 -9.26
CA TYR A 87 4.06 0.79 -8.06
C TYR A 87 4.57 -0.65 -7.99
N CYS A 88 4.64 -1.19 -6.78
CA CYS A 88 4.97 -2.57 -6.49
C CYS A 88 3.72 -3.46 -6.49
N THR A 89 3.73 -4.56 -7.24
CA THR A 89 2.66 -5.57 -7.18
C THR A 89 2.85 -6.52 -5.99
N GLU A 90 1.79 -7.25 -5.64
CA GLU A 90 1.84 -8.33 -4.64
C GLU A 90 2.88 -9.43 -4.95
N LYS A 91 3.32 -9.53 -6.21
CA LYS A 91 4.34 -10.48 -6.66
C LYS A 91 5.77 -9.89 -6.63
N ASN A 92 5.96 -8.71 -6.02
CA ASN A 92 7.22 -7.94 -6.05
C ASN A 92 7.69 -7.53 -7.45
N GLU A 93 6.77 -7.43 -8.42
CA GLU A 93 7.07 -6.88 -9.74
C GLU A 93 6.79 -5.37 -9.75
N ILE A 94 7.66 -4.60 -10.38
CA ILE A 94 7.43 -3.18 -10.67
C ILE A 94 6.47 -3.08 -11.86
N LYS A 95 5.44 -2.27 -11.73
CA LYS A 95 4.52 -1.91 -12.83
C LYS A 95 4.38 -0.40 -12.90
N THR A 96 3.80 0.05 -14.01
CA THR A 96 3.44 1.44 -14.22
C THR A 96 1.99 1.59 -14.61
N VAL A 97 1.40 2.72 -14.26
CA VAL A 97 0.09 3.15 -14.76
C VAL A 97 0.18 4.60 -15.19
N GLU A 98 -0.44 4.94 -16.32
CA GLU A 98 -0.55 6.31 -16.80
C GLU A 98 -1.95 6.85 -16.48
N LEU A 99 -2.03 8.07 -15.95
CA LEU A 99 -3.27 8.74 -15.60
C LEU A 99 -3.23 10.20 -16.09
N ASN A 100 -4.35 10.71 -16.60
CA ASN A 100 -4.53 12.14 -16.81
C ASN A 100 -4.97 12.83 -15.50
N CYS A 101 -4.13 13.73 -15.00
CA CYS A 101 -4.40 14.57 -13.83
C CYS A 101 -5.39 15.69 -14.18
N PRO A 102 -6.54 15.79 -13.50
CA PRO A 102 -7.60 16.74 -13.85
C PRO A 102 -7.19 18.21 -13.69
N TYR A 103 -6.23 18.50 -12.80
CA TYR A 103 -5.73 19.86 -12.53
C TYR A 103 -4.27 20.06 -12.96
N GLY A 104 -3.74 19.11 -13.75
CA GLY A 104 -2.36 19.07 -14.17
C GLY A 104 -1.47 18.22 -13.26
N CYS A 105 -0.27 17.93 -13.75
CA CYS A 105 0.77 17.19 -13.05
C CYS A 105 1.93 18.14 -12.73
N ASP A 106 2.42 18.07 -11.49
CA ASP A 106 3.60 18.81 -11.03
C ASP A 106 4.46 17.93 -10.11
N ASP A 107 5.79 18.00 -10.28
CA ASP A 107 6.80 17.21 -9.55
C ASP A 107 6.45 15.71 -9.32
N GLY A 108 5.91 15.04 -10.32
CA GLY A 108 5.60 13.61 -10.23
C GLY A 108 4.36 13.29 -9.38
N ALA A 109 3.45 14.24 -9.20
CA ALA A 109 2.14 14.02 -8.62
C ALA A 109 1.06 14.85 -9.35
N CYS A 110 -0.17 14.38 -9.31
CA CYS A 110 -1.32 15.17 -9.74
C CYS A 110 -1.55 16.32 -8.77
N MET A 111 -1.79 17.52 -9.33
CA MET A 111 -2.20 18.67 -8.55
C MET A 111 -3.64 18.52 -8.07
N THR A 112 -3.92 19.06 -6.89
CA THR A 112 -5.28 19.31 -6.41
C THR A 112 -5.74 20.70 -6.85
N ARG A 113 -7.05 20.97 -6.81
CA ARG A 113 -7.62 22.26 -7.20
C ARG A 113 -6.99 23.46 -6.47
N GLY A 114 -6.57 23.28 -5.21
CA GLY A 114 -5.93 24.32 -4.41
C GLY A 114 -4.46 24.61 -4.77
N GLN A 115 -3.83 23.73 -5.54
CA GLN A 115 -2.42 23.84 -5.93
C GLN A 115 -2.22 24.45 -7.32
N ILE A 116 -3.31 24.67 -8.08
CA ILE A 116 -3.22 25.28 -9.42
C ILE A 116 -2.50 26.62 -9.26
N PRO A 117 -1.28 26.77 -9.82
CA PRO A 117 -0.58 28.03 -9.75
C PRO A 117 -1.47 29.04 -10.48
N LYS A 118 -1.97 30.03 -9.74
CA LYS A 118 -2.75 31.13 -10.32
C LYS A 118 -1.97 31.61 -11.54
N PRO A 119 -2.57 31.66 -12.74
CA PRO A 119 -1.86 32.09 -13.92
C PRO A 119 -1.20 33.41 -13.54
N LYS A 120 0.14 33.43 -13.55
CA LYS A 120 0.88 34.68 -13.40
C LYS A 120 0.43 35.48 -14.60
N VAL A 121 -0.50 36.40 -14.36
CA VAL A 121 -0.92 37.39 -15.34
C VAL A 121 0.39 38.04 -15.76
N GLN A 122 0.91 37.60 -16.91
CA GLN A 122 2.02 38.29 -17.51
C GLN A 122 1.46 39.67 -17.77
N GLU A 123 2.04 40.66 -17.10
CA GLU A 123 1.78 42.07 -17.35
C GLU A 123 2.14 42.28 -18.82
N GLN A 124 1.15 42.07 -19.69
CA GLN A 124 1.27 42.33 -21.11
C GLN A 124 1.58 43.83 -21.21
N PRO A 125 2.57 44.24 -22.02
CA PRO A 125 2.77 45.65 -22.31
C PRO A 125 1.44 46.23 -22.73
N SER A 126 0.95 47.20 -21.95
CA SER A 126 -0.29 47.91 -22.20
C SER A 126 -0.28 48.45 -23.63
N LEU A 127 -0.93 47.74 -24.54
CA LEU A 127 -1.27 48.31 -25.83
C LEU A 127 -2.41 49.29 -25.55
N GLU A 128 -2.11 50.59 -25.58
CA GLU A 128 -3.11 51.65 -25.55
C GLU A 128 -4.07 51.44 -26.73
N ILE A 129 -5.22 50.86 -26.45
CA ILE A 129 -6.38 50.91 -27.33
C ILE A 129 -7.31 51.95 -26.69
N GLU A 130 -7.39 53.13 -27.31
CA GLU A 130 -8.48 54.07 -27.02
C GLU A 130 -9.81 53.37 -27.30
N GLN A 131 -10.59 53.12 -26.25
CA GLN A 131 -11.99 52.70 -26.35
C GLN A 131 -12.91 53.84 -25.93
N PRO A 132 -14.00 54.09 -26.67
CA PRO A 132 -15.09 54.91 -26.20
C PRO A 132 -15.94 54.13 -25.18
N ALA A 133 -16.37 54.85 -24.15
CA ALA A 133 -17.07 54.35 -23.00
C ALA A 133 -18.47 53.77 -23.34
N GLU A 134 -18.71 52.52 -22.98
CA GLU A 134 -20.05 51.99 -22.79
C GLU A 134 -20.11 51.15 -21.52
N LYS A 135 -20.90 51.62 -20.56
CA LYS A 135 -21.19 50.97 -19.28
C LYS A 135 -22.06 49.75 -19.51
N THR A 136 -21.55 48.57 -19.18
CA THR A 136 -22.37 47.41 -18.83
C THR A 136 -21.99 46.92 -17.44
N ALA A 137 -23.01 46.71 -16.61
CA ALA A 137 -22.88 46.32 -15.23
C ALA A 137 -22.27 44.91 -15.14
N GLU A 138 -21.07 44.83 -14.58
CA GLU A 138 -20.43 43.58 -14.20
C GLU A 138 -21.24 42.90 -13.08
N GLU A 139 -21.97 41.86 -13.46
CA GLU A 139 -22.52 40.89 -12.53
C GLU A 139 -21.35 40.07 -11.97
N GLN A 140 -20.91 40.45 -10.76
CA GLN A 140 -19.82 39.77 -10.07
C GLN A 140 -20.28 38.37 -9.65
N VAL A 141 -20.05 37.40 -10.52
CA VAL A 141 -20.17 35.97 -10.22
C VAL A 141 -19.09 35.62 -9.20
N LYS A 142 -19.44 35.74 -7.93
CA LYS A 142 -18.61 35.29 -6.82
C LYS A 142 -18.53 33.76 -6.90
N GLU A 143 -17.41 33.27 -7.38
CA GLU A 143 -17.12 31.85 -7.52
C GLU A 143 -17.36 31.14 -6.17
N ILE A 144 -18.36 30.25 -6.13
CA ILE A 144 -18.64 29.45 -4.93
C ILE A 144 -17.58 28.35 -4.88
N ILE A 145 -16.63 28.50 -3.96
CA ILE A 145 -15.60 27.49 -3.70
C ILE A 145 -16.17 26.52 -2.67
N CYS A 146 -16.26 25.24 -3.05
CA CYS A 146 -16.65 24.14 -2.18
C CYS A 146 -15.46 23.20 -2.00
N ASP A 147 -15.21 22.79 -0.75
CA ASP A 147 -14.21 21.78 -0.43
C ASP A 147 -14.83 20.40 -0.62
N GLU A 148 -14.26 19.61 -1.54
CA GLU A 148 -14.68 18.23 -1.73
C GLU A 148 -14.28 17.38 -0.52
N GLY A 149 -15.21 16.59 -0.01
CA GLY A 149 -14.91 15.63 1.05
C GLY A 149 -16.09 15.28 1.94
N TRP A 150 -15.80 14.42 2.92
CA TRP A 150 -16.79 14.02 3.91
C TRP A 150 -16.95 15.11 4.98
N GLN A 151 -18.17 15.60 5.12
CA GLN A 151 -18.56 16.53 6.17
C GLN A 151 -19.49 15.88 7.19
N CYS A 152 -19.37 16.31 8.44
CA CYS A 152 -20.20 15.85 9.54
C CYS A 152 -21.29 16.87 9.84
N THR A 153 -22.55 16.46 9.76
CA THR A 153 -23.70 17.29 10.12
C THR A 153 -24.44 16.62 11.26
N GLY A 154 -24.04 16.94 12.50
CA GLY A 154 -24.60 16.33 13.71
C GLY A 154 -24.33 14.82 13.80
N LYS A 155 -25.37 14.00 13.63
CA LYS A 155 -25.29 12.53 13.66
C LYS A 155 -25.17 11.89 12.28
N SER A 156 -24.96 12.67 11.23
CA SER A 156 -24.82 12.15 9.89
C SER A 156 -23.50 12.57 9.28
N LYS A 157 -23.03 11.77 8.31
CA LYS A 157 -21.98 12.16 7.40
C LYS A 157 -22.52 12.27 5.99
N ILE A 158 -22.03 13.26 5.26
CA ILE A 158 -22.41 13.54 3.88
C ILE A 158 -21.15 13.84 3.07
N TYR A 159 -21.10 13.37 1.83
CA TYR A 159 -20.01 13.72 0.93
C TYR A 159 -20.42 14.95 0.13
N GLN A 160 -19.62 16.02 0.20
CA GLN A 160 -19.81 17.20 -0.62
C GLN A 160 -18.96 17.06 -1.89
N ASN A 161 -19.63 17.10 -3.04
CA ASN A 161 -19.00 17.05 -4.34
C ASN A 161 -18.41 18.42 -4.71
N LEU A 162 -17.54 18.43 -5.73
CA LEU A 162 -16.89 19.64 -6.27
C LEU A 162 -17.86 20.68 -6.85
N ASP A 163 -19.05 20.26 -7.27
CA ASP A 163 -20.14 21.11 -7.76
C ASP A 163 -21.05 21.64 -6.63
N CYS A 164 -20.62 21.49 -5.37
CA CYS A 164 -21.37 21.79 -4.16
C CYS A 164 -22.65 20.94 -3.98
N SER A 165 -22.87 19.92 -4.82
CA SER A 165 -23.95 18.98 -4.61
C SER A 165 -23.61 18.06 -3.43
N LEU A 166 -24.63 17.72 -2.66
CA LEU A 166 -24.49 16.84 -1.51
C LEU A 166 -24.89 15.43 -1.92
N ALA A 167 -24.03 14.46 -1.65
CA ALA A 167 -24.32 13.05 -1.83
C ALA A 167 -25.37 12.55 -0.81
N LYS A 168 -25.72 11.26 -0.89
CA LYS A 168 -26.67 10.66 0.04
C LYS A 168 -26.15 10.73 1.48
N GLU A 169 -26.95 11.32 2.36
CA GLU A 169 -26.69 11.39 3.79
C GLU A 169 -26.63 9.98 4.40
N THR A 170 -25.61 9.73 5.22
CA THR A 170 -25.43 8.48 5.96
C THR A 170 -25.52 8.75 7.45
N TYR A 171 -26.50 8.12 8.12
CA TYR A 171 -26.67 8.26 9.57
C TYR A 171 -25.60 7.47 10.35
N CYS A 172 -24.87 8.17 11.21
CA CYS A 172 -23.88 7.64 12.13
C CYS A 172 -24.48 7.47 13.54
N LYS A 173 -24.74 6.23 13.94
CA LYS A 173 -25.35 5.88 15.24
C LYS A 173 -24.69 6.56 16.45
N TYR A 174 -23.35 6.64 16.45
CA TYR A 174 -22.56 7.21 17.56
C TYR A 174 -22.04 8.64 17.27
N GLY A 175 -22.58 9.31 16.25
CA GLY A 175 -22.13 10.62 15.81
C GLY A 175 -21.04 10.56 14.74
N CYS A 176 -20.64 11.72 14.23
CA CYS A 176 -19.62 11.87 13.20
C CYS A 176 -18.45 12.72 13.71
N ASN A 177 -17.23 12.46 13.25
CA ASN A 177 -16.06 13.30 13.47
C ASN A 177 -15.12 13.22 12.26
N GLN A 178 -14.63 14.37 11.76
CA GLN A 178 -13.67 14.44 10.64
C GLN A 178 -14.07 13.63 9.39
N GLY A 179 -15.37 13.61 9.07
CA GLY A 179 -15.88 12.87 7.92
C GLY A 179 -16.16 11.38 8.17
N ASP A 180 -15.90 10.88 9.38
CA ASP A 180 -16.12 9.48 9.73
C ASP A 180 -17.17 9.26 10.82
N CYS A 181 -17.91 8.16 10.70
CA CYS A 181 -18.84 7.75 11.74
C CYS A 181 -18.05 7.23 12.95
N LYS A 182 -18.33 7.79 14.12
CA LYS A 182 -17.75 7.29 15.37
C LYS A 182 -18.16 5.84 15.58
N THR A 183 -17.22 5.07 16.10
CA THR A 183 -17.48 3.71 16.59
C THR A 183 -17.90 3.77 18.06
N PRO A 184 -18.62 2.76 18.59
CA PRO A 184 -18.94 2.72 20.01
C PRO A 184 -17.67 2.76 20.82
N ALA A 185 -17.73 3.42 21.99
CA ALA A 185 -16.61 3.45 22.90
C ALA A 185 -16.17 2.02 23.25
N PHE A 186 -14.88 1.84 23.55
CA PHE A 186 -14.33 0.51 23.86
C PHE A 186 -15.15 -0.26 24.91
N TRP A 187 -15.62 0.43 25.96
CA TRP A 187 -16.46 -0.16 27.00
C TRP A 187 -17.84 -0.63 26.51
N GLU A 188 -18.44 0.06 25.54
CA GLU A 188 -19.70 -0.40 24.93
C GLU A 188 -19.48 -1.65 24.08
N LYS A 189 -18.35 -1.76 23.37
CA LYS A 189 -17.97 -3.00 22.67
C LYS A 189 -17.79 -4.15 23.66
N PHE A 190 -17.17 -3.90 24.80
CA PHE A 190 -16.99 -4.90 25.86
C PHE A 190 -18.33 -5.38 26.45
N LEU A 191 -19.26 -4.47 26.72
CA LEU A 191 -20.62 -4.84 27.18
C LEU A 191 -21.40 -5.65 26.14
N LEU A 192 -21.28 -5.29 24.87
CA LEU A 192 -21.92 -6.04 23.78
C LEU A 192 -21.33 -7.44 23.61
N TRP A 193 -20.02 -7.60 23.83
CA TRP A 193 -19.35 -8.90 23.87
C TRP A 193 -19.81 -9.75 25.06
N LEU A 194 -19.87 -9.18 26.26
CA LEU A 194 -20.38 -9.87 27.46
C LEU A 194 -21.83 -10.35 27.28
N ASN A 195 -22.65 -9.57 26.58
CA ASN A 195 -24.06 -9.91 26.30
C ASN A 195 -24.24 -10.81 25.05
N GLY A 196 -23.16 -11.30 24.44
CA GLY A 196 -23.21 -12.21 23.29
C GLY A 196 -23.79 -11.60 22.00
N GLN A 197 -23.86 -10.28 21.90
CA GLN A 197 -24.38 -9.56 20.72
C GLN A 197 -23.37 -9.46 19.58
N ILE A 198 -22.09 -9.69 19.89
CA ILE A 198 -20.97 -9.74 18.95
C ILE A 198 -20.06 -10.88 19.37
N LYS A 199 -19.67 -11.71 18.41
CA LYS A 199 -18.81 -12.88 18.59
C LYS A 199 -17.35 -12.51 18.35
#